data_AF-A0A3E0VCR9-F1
#
_entry.id   AF-A0A3E0VCR9-F1
#
_cell.length_a   1.000
_cell.length_b   1.000
_cell.length_c   1.000
_cell.angle_alpha   90.00
_cell.angle_beta   90.00
_cell.angle_gamma   90.00
#
_symmetry.space_group_name_H-M   'P 1'
#
loop_
_entity.id
_entity.type
_entity.pdbx_description
1 polymer ?
#
loop_
_entity_poly.entity_id
_entity_poly.type
_entity_poly.pdbx_seq_one_letter_code
_entity_poly.pdbx_strand_id
1 'polypeptide(L)' 'MHMTDGEQSHLKAVYNALPRSRLQPYLNECGHNPFAALRLYAWNSRISGALFETLGHFEIMLRNLLDKTLTERHRFKK' A
#
# COMPACT_ATOMS: atom_id res chain seq x y z
N MET A 1 -23.61 -14.02 -3.44
CA MET A 1 -23.37 -14.21 -1.99
C MET A 1 -24.07 -13.05 -1.28
N HIS A 2 -25.16 -13.30 -0.55
CA HIS A 2 -25.79 -12.26 0.27
C HIS A 2 -24.90 -12.05 1.51
N MET A 3 -24.51 -10.80 1.77
CA MET A 3 -23.79 -10.45 2.99
C MET A 3 -24.79 -10.36 4.14
N THR A 4 -24.40 -10.90 5.29
CA THR A 4 -25.17 -10.80 6.53
C THR A 4 -25.20 -9.36 7.05
N ASP A 5 -26.23 -9.02 7.84
CA ASP A 5 -26.34 -7.68 8.44
C ASP A 5 -25.14 -7.32 9.32
N GLY A 6 -24.54 -8.32 9.99
CA GLY A 6 -23.32 -8.16 10.78
C GLY A 6 -22.10 -7.78 9.92
N GLU A 7 -21.91 -8.42 8.77
CA GLU A 7 -20.82 -8.12 7.84
C GLU A 7 -20.96 -6.72 7.23
N GLN A 8 -22.19 -6.31 6.89
CA GLN A 8 -22.45 -4.97 6.38
C GLN A 8 -22.15 -3.89 7.43
N SER A 9 -22.58 -4.11 8.68
CA SER A 9 -22.29 -3.20 9.80
C SER A 9 -20.79 -3.06 10.04
N HIS A 10 -20.06 -4.17 10.06
CA HIS A 10 -18.61 -4.17 10.21
C HIS A 10 -17.89 -3.38 9.10
N LEU A 11 -18.24 -3.64 7.84
CA LEU A 11 -17.61 -2.94 6.71
C LEU A 11 -17.93 -1.45 6.71
N LYS A 12 -19.13 -1.06 7.15
CA LYS A 12 -19.48 0.36 7.32
C LYS A 12 -18.63 1.01 8.41
N ALA A 13 -18.34 0.32 9.50
CA ALA A 13 -17.43 0.82 10.54
C ALA A 13 -15.99 1.00 10.00
N VAL A 14 -15.48 0.02 9.24
CA VAL A 14 -14.17 0.11 8.57
C VAL A 14 -14.12 1.28 7.59
N TYR A 15 -15.16 1.44 6.76
CA TYR A 15 -15.27 2.56 5.83
C TYR A 15 -15.19 3.91 6.55
N ASN A 16 -15.91 4.06 7.66
CA ASN A 16 -15.95 5.30 8.43
C ASN A 16 -14.64 5.59 9.18
N ALA A 17 -13.86 4.56 9.53
CA ALA A 17 -12.59 4.71 10.23
C ALA A 17 -11.43 5.11 9.30
N LEU A 18 -11.53 4.86 8.00
CA LEU A 18 -10.48 5.19 7.03
C LEU A 18 -10.56 6.66 6.58
N PRO A 19 -9.42 7.37 6.49
CA PRO A 19 -9.42 8.72 5.95
C PRO A 19 -9.98 8.75 4.54
N ARG A 20 -10.91 9.68 4.26
CA ARG A 20 -11.55 9.79 2.95
C ARG A 20 -10.54 9.96 1.81
N SER A 21 -9.46 10.70 2.05
CA SER A 21 -8.37 10.89 1.07
C SER A 21 -7.70 9.57 0.66
N ARG A 22 -7.63 8.58 1.56
CA ARG A 22 -7.09 7.25 1.25
C ARG A 22 -8.05 6.43 0.40
N LEU A 23 -9.36 6.54 0.64
CA LEU A 23 -10.37 5.79 -0.10
C LEU A 23 -10.81 6.46 -1.42
N GLN A 24 -10.59 7.77 -1.58
CA GLN A 24 -11.08 8.54 -2.73
C GLN A 24 -10.67 7.96 -4.09
N PRO A 25 -9.42 7.51 -4.33
CA PRO A 25 -9.05 6.89 -5.60
C PRO A 25 -9.88 5.62 -5.87
N TYR A 26 -10.05 4.77 -4.86
CA TYR A 26 -10.82 3.54 -4.98
C TYR A 26 -12.31 3.80 -5.19
N LEU A 27 -12.86 4.86 -4.58
CA LEU A 27 -14.24 5.29 -4.80
C LEU A 27 -14.46 5.77 -6.23
N ASN A 28 -13.53 6.54 -6.79
CA ASN A 28 -13.63 7.02 -8.18
C ASN A 28 -13.69 5.84 -9.17
N GLU A 29 -12.81 4.86 -9.01
CA GLU A 29 -12.78 3.65 -9.86
C GLU A 29 -13.99 2.74 -9.66
N CYS A 30 -14.61 2.77 -8.47
CA CYS A 30 -15.76 1.92 -8.14
C CYS A 30 -17.12 2.62 -8.30
N GLY A 31 -17.20 3.75 -9.02
CA GLY A 31 -18.46 4.48 -9.20
C GLY A 31 -19.09 4.94 -7.89
N HIS A 32 -18.26 5.32 -6.91
CA HIS A 32 -18.63 5.72 -5.55
C HIS A 32 -19.31 4.63 -4.71
N ASN A 33 -19.20 3.35 -5.08
CA ASN A 33 -19.69 2.24 -4.26
C ASN A 33 -18.71 1.95 -3.09
N PRO A 34 -19.11 2.15 -1.82
CA PRO A 34 -18.22 1.99 -0.67
C PRO A 34 -17.72 0.55 -0.47
N PHE A 35 -18.57 -0.45 -0.72
CA PHE A 35 -18.18 -1.85 -0.54
C PHE A 35 -17.20 -2.32 -1.61
N ALA A 36 -17.43 -1.90 -2.87
CA ALA A 36 -16.49 -2.19 -3.95
C ALA A 36 -15.14 -1.49 -3.71
N ALA A 37 -15.16 -0.22 -3.28
CA ALA A 37 -13.95 0.53 -2.94
C ALA A 37 -13.16 -0.13 -1.79
N LEU A 38 -13.84 -0.59 -0.73
CA LEU A 38 -13.20 -1.31 0.36
C LEU A 38 -12.58 -2.64 -0.10
N ARG A 39 -13.25 -3.39 -0.98
CA ARG A 39 -12.67 -4.62 -1.55
C ARG A 39 -11.42 -4.34 -2.37
N LEU A 40 -11.46 -3.29 -3.21
CA LEU A 40 -10.32 -2.90 -4.02
C LEU A 40 -9.15 -2.41 -3.14
N TYR A 41 -9.45 -1.61 -2.12
CA TYR A 41 -8.46 -1.19 -1.11
C TYR A 41 -7.82 -2.37 -0.38
N ALA A 42 -8.62 -3.36 0.02
CA ALA A 42 -8.13 -4.56 0.68
C ALA A 42 -7.20 -5.38 -0.24
N TRP A 43 -7.54 -5.50 -1.52
CA TRP A 43 -6.68 -6.15 -2.51
C TRP A 43 -5.35 -5.41 -2.70
N ASN A 44 -5.39 -4.07 -2.85
CA ASN A 44 -4.19 -3.26 -2.95
C ASN A 44 -3.29 -3.40 -1.71
N SER A 45 -3.91 -3.43 -0.52
CA SER A 45 -3.18 -3.60 0.75
C SER A 45 -2.50 -4.95 0.84
N ARG A 46 -3.15 -6.03 0.37
CA ARG A 46 -2.56 -7.38 0.34
C ARG A 46 -1.35 -7.46 -0.58
N ILE A 47 -1.42 -6.88 -1.77
CA ILE A 47 -0.28 -6.85 -2.71
C ILE A 47 0.85 -6.00 -2.14
N SER A 48 0.53 -4.83 -1.60
CA SER A 48 1.50 -3.96 -0.95
C SER A 48 2.22 -4.69 0.19
N GLY A 49 1.48 -5.43 1.01
CA GLY A 49 2.03 -6.28 2.08
C GLY A 49 2.93 -7.40 1.53
N ALA A 50 2.51 -8.09 0.48
CA ALA A 50 3.29 -9.15 -0.15
C ALA A 50 4.62 -8.65 -0.75
N LEU A 51 4.64 -7.41 -1.28
CA LEU A 51 5.84 -6.79 -1.82
C LEU A 51 6.75 -6.15 -0.76
N PHE A 52 6.22 -5.86 0.43
CA PHE A 52 6.90 -5.08 1.45
C PHE A 52 8.25 -5.68 1.87
N GLU A 53 8.29 -6.99 2.11
CA GLU A 53 9.52 -7.69 2.49
C GLU A 53 10.56 -7.66 1.37
N THR A 54 10.15 -7.98 0.13
CA THR A 54 11.05 -7.98 -1.02
C THR A 54 11.62 -6.60 -1.29
N LEU A 55 10.79 -5.55 -1.20
CA LEU A 55 11.23 -4.17 -1.32
C LEU A 55 12.19 -3.77 -0.20
N GLY A 56 11.96 -4.23 1.04
CA GLY A 56 12.86 -4.00 2.16
C GLY A 56 14.26 -4.60 1.93
N HIS A 57 14.34 -5.86 1.47
CA HIS A 57 15.62 -6.49 1.12
C HIS A 57 16.32 -5.75 -0.03
N PHE A 58 15.58 -5.41 -1.09
CA PHE A 58 16.11 -4.67 -2.22
C PHE A 58 16.67 -3.29 -1.81
N GLU A 59 15.95 -2.57 -0.96
CA GLU A 59 16.35 -1.25 -0.47
C GLU A 59 17.68 -1.31 0.29
N ILE A 60 17.88 -2.30 1.17
CA ILE A 60 19.13 -2.50 1.91
C ILE A 60 20.29 -2.76 0.94
N MET A 61 20.09 -3.68 -0.02
CA MET A 61 21.11 -4.00 -1.02
C MET A 61 21.48 -2.78 -1.86
N LEU A 62 20.48 -2.04 -2.34
CA LEU A 62 20.67 -0.85 -3.15
C LEU A 62 21.42 0.24 -2.37
N ARG A 63 21.01 0.52 -1.13
CA ARG A 63 21.64 1.52 -0.27
C ARG A 63 23.11 1.20 -0.04
N ASN A 64 23.44 -0.05 0.26
CA ASN A 64 24.82 -0.49 0.48
C ASN A 64 25.68 -0.36 -0.79
N LEU A 65 25.11 -0.67 -1.96
CA LEU A 65 25.81 -0.52 -3.23
C LEU A 65 26.08 0.97 -3.54
N LEU A 66 25.08 1.83 -3.36
CA LEU A 66 25.22 3.28 -3.56
C LEU A 66 26.29 3.87 -2.65
N ASP A 67 26.27 3.51 -1.36
CA ASP A 67 27.27 3.96 -0.38
C ASP A 67 28.70 3.60 -0.80
N LYS A 68 28.91 2.34 -1.19
CA LYS A 68 30.21 1.85 -1.68
C LYS A 68 30.67 2.64 -2.91
N THR A 69 29.82 2.73 -3.93
CA THR A 69 30.17 3.38 -5.20
C THR A 69 30.46 4.87 -5.02
N LEU A 70 29.67 5.57 -4.22
CA LEU A 70 29.88 6.99 -3.96
C LEU A 70 31.15 7.22 -3.13
N THR A 71 31.40 6.40 -2.11
CA THR A 71 32.62 6.48 -1.30
C THR A 71 33.87 6.29 -2.16
N GLU A 72 33.88 5.28 -3.03
CA GLU A 72 34.98 5.05 -3.99
C GLU A 72 35.19 6.27 -4.89
N ARG A 73 34.13 6.79 -5.51
CA ARG A 73 34.20 7.98 -6.37
C ARG A 73 34.75 9.21 -5.65
N HIS A 74 34.36 9.43 -4.39
CA HIS A 74 34.84 10.56 -3.60
C HIS A 74 36.31 10.39 -3.18
N ARG A 75 36.77 9.16 -2.95
CA ARG A 75 38.20 8.88 -2.71
C ARG A 75 39.06 9.13 -3.94
N PHE A 76 38.57 8.79 -5.14
CA PHE A 76 39.29 9.06 -6.41
C PHE A 76 39.46 10.55 -6.75
N LYS A 77 38.69 11.45 -6.13
CA LYS A 77 38.75 12.91 -6.36
C LYS A 77 39.64 13.68 -5.37
N LYS A 78 40.23 13.00 -4.39
CA LYS A 78 41.28 13.54 -3.50
C LYS A 78 42.64 13.09 -4.00
#